data_AF-A0A522WHW9-F1
#
_entry.id   AF-A0A522WHW9-F1
#
_cell.length_a   1.000
_cell.length_b   1.000
_cell.length_c   1.000
_cell.angle_alpha   90.00
_cell.angle_beta   90.00
_cell.angle_gamma   90.00
#
_symmetry.space_group_name_H-M   'P 1'
#
loop_
_entity.id
_entity.type
_entity.pdbx_description
1 polymer ?
#
loop_
_entity_poly.entity_id
_entity_poly.type
_entity_poly.pdbx_seq_one_letter_code
_entity_poly.pdbx_strand_id
1 'polypeptide(L)'
;MVKLVGVRFKRACRVYDFKSNVLDLRLGDMVVVEVEKGLGMGSVAYSPRDVDLAAYPKPLKRVIRKADPVDLERHTFNSEREEEALRTCREKIAEHKLPMKLVRVEYLFDSSKAIFYFTSETRVDFRELVKDLASAFHTRIEMRQIGVRDEAKMLGGIGPCGRVLCCTSYLSDFEPVTIKMAKDQNLALNPVKISGICGRLMCCLSYEHGMYQEMKRESKAAAQAAAQGAQQTEQTPHHGAAGAEHACGGGCHGANGSHNAAEAVGTAPDKIESEKKVCNENIA
;
A
#
# COMPACT_ATOMS: atom_id res chain seq x y z
N MET A 1 -13.83 0.19 28.53
CA MET A 1 -12.53 0.43 27.88
C MET A 1 -11.85 -0.90 27.66
N VAL A 2 -11.31 -1.15 26.47
CA VAL A 2 -10.58 -2.38 26.16
C VAL A 2 -9.17 -2.03 25.71
N LYS A 3 -8.19 -2.76 26.24
CA LYS A 3 -6.79 -2.64 25.81
C LYS A 3 -6.62 -3.28 24.44
N LEU A 4 -6.19 -2.48 23.47
CA LEU A 4 -5.97 -2.90 22.09
C LEU A 4 -4.48 -2.88 21.78
N VAL A 5 -4.00 -3.96 21.18
CA VAL A 5 -2.60 -4.16 20.81
C VAL A 5 -2.50 -4.44 19.32
N GLY A 6 -1.52 -3.82 18.67
CA GLY A 6 -1.19 -4.09 17.27
C GLY A 6 -0.21 -5.24 17.17
N VAL A 7 -0.56 -6.28 16.42
CA VAL A 7 0.32 -7.42 16.17
C VAL A 7 0.66 -7.48 14.69
N ARG A 8 1.97 -7.58 14.41
CA ARG A 8 2.53 -7.75 13.07
C ARG A 8 2.99 -9.20 12.91
N PHE A 9 2.48 -9.86 11.90
CA PHE A 9 2.97 -11.17 11.50
C PHE A 9 4.26 -11.02 10.70
N LYS A 10 5.25 -11.90 10.92
CA LYS A 10 6.62 -11.86 10.33
C LYS A 10 6.63 -11.70 8.81
N ARG A 11 5.50 -11.96 8.15
CA ARG A 11 5.33 -11.99 6.68
C ARG A 11 4.36 -10.96 6.11
N ALA A 12 3.74 -10.15 6.96
CA ALA A 12 2.84 -9.08 6.55
C ALA A 12 3.37 -7.75 7.07
N CYS A 13 3.51 -6.75 6.19
CA CYS A 13 3.74 -5.37 6.63
C CYS A 13 2.54 -4.78 7.37
N ARG A 14 1.38 -5.46 7.34
CA ARG A 14 0.16 -5.01 7.99
C ARG A 14 0.16 -5.38 9.47
N VAL A 15 -0.12 -4.38 10.28
CA VAL A 15 -0.44 -4.54 11.70
C VAL A 15 -1.94 -4.81 11.81
N TYR A 16 -2.29 -5.84 12.58
CA TYR A 16 -3.67 -6.18 12.89
C TYR A 16 -3.96 -5.89 14.34
N ASP A 17 -5.15 -5.36 14.59
CA ASP A 17 -5.57 -4.95 15.92
C ASP A 17 -6.23 -6.12 16.65
N PHE A 18 -5.73 -6.42 17.84
CA PHE A 18 -6.23 -7.48 18.70
C PHE A 18 -6.56 -6.95 20.09
N LYS A 19 -7.52 -7.58 20.77
CA LYS A 19 -7.81 -7.32 22.17
C LYS A 19 -6.75 -7.97 23.05
N SER A 20 -6.06 -7.17 23.86
CA SER A 20 -5.16 -7.67 24.92
C SER A 20 -5.98 -7.93 26.18
N ASN A 21 -6.08 -9.19 26.60
CA ASN A 21 -6.75 -9.55 27.85
C ASN A 21 -5.77 -9.40 29.02
N VAL A 22 -5.72 -8.23 29.66
CA VAL A 22 -4.94 -7.96 30.91
C VAL A 22 -3.46 -8.39 30.82
N LEU A 23 -2.90 -8.51 29.63
CA LEU A 23 -1.50 -8.87 29.41
C LEU A 23 -0.67 -7.61 29.23
N ASP A 24 0.38 -7.48 30.03
CA ASP A 24 1.40 -6.44 29.87
C ASP A 24 2.34 -6.82 28.73
N LEU A 25 1.95 -6.42 27.52
CA LEU A 25 2.68 -6.65 26.27
C LEU A 25 3.60 -5.45 25.99
N ARG A 26 4.88 -5.71 25.71
CA ARG A 26 5.85 -4.70 25.26
C ARG A 26 6.06 -4.77 23.76
N LEU A 27 6.57 -3.68 23.18
CA LEU A 27 7.03 -3.64 21.81
C LEU A 27 8.04 -4.76 21.54
N GLY A 28 7.84 -5.53 20.47
CA GLY A 28 8.71 -6.64 20.10
C GLY A 28 8.41 -7.98 20.78
N ASP A 29 7.52 -8.04 21.79
CA ASP A 29 7.13 -9.30 22.40
C ASP A 29 6.47 -10.22 21.35
N MET A 30 6.84 -11.50 21.36
CA MET A 30 6.18 -12.52 20.55
C MET A 30 4.91 -13.00 21.26
N VAL A 31 3.80 -13.00 20.53
CA VAL A 31 2.48 -13.33 21.08
C VAL A 31 1.74 -14.32 20.19
N VAL A 32 0.93 -15.17 20.82
CA VAL A 32 0.02 -16.08 20.14
C VAL A 32 -1.37 -15.45 20.11
N VAL A 33 -1.90 -15.29 18.90
CA VAL A 33 -3.18 -14.63 18.63
C VAL A 33 -4.16 -15.59 17.96
N GLU A 34 -5.44 -15.35 18.19
CA GLU A 34 -6.52 -16.08 17.53
C GLU A 34 -6.76 -15.51 16.12
N VAL A 35 -6.64 -16.35 15.10
CA VAL A 35 -6.95 -16.02 13.70
C VAL A 35 -8.14 -16.85 13.22
N GLU A 36 -8.69 -16.50 12.06
CA GLU A 36 -9.83 -17.25 11.47
C GLU A 36 -9.50 -18.73 11.22
N LYS A 37 -8.21 -19.04 11.05
CA LYS A 37 -7.69 -20.36 10.73
C LYS A 37 -6.94 -20.99 11.91
N GLY A 38 -7.36 -20.70 13.15
CA GLY A 38 -6.79 -21.27 14.38
C GLY A 38 -5.85 -20.30 15.10
N LEU A 39 -4.67 -20.77 15.46
CA LEU A 39 -3.66 -19.97 16.15
C LEU A 39 -2.65 -19.38 15.18
N GLY A 40 -2.19 -18.16 15.47
CA GLY A 40 -1.12 -17.51 14.74
C GLY A 40 -0.11 -16.89 15.70
N MET A 41 1.15 -16.82 15.29
CA MET A 41 2.20 -16.14 16.06
C MET A 41 2.58 -14.83 15.37
N GLY A 42 2.70 -13.76 16.14
CA GLY A 42 3.16 -12.47 15.66
C GLY A 42 3.96 -11.69 16.70
N SER A 43 4.55 -10.59 16.26
CA SER A 43 5.29 -9.65 17.09
C SER A 43 4.44 -8.42 17.41
N VAL A 44 4.54 -7.91 18.63
CA VAL A 44 3.82 -6.69 19.04
C VAL A 44 4.43 -5.46 18.35
N ALA A 45 3.62 -4.77 17.54
CA ALA A 45 4.02 -3.59 16.77
C ALA A 45 3.80 -2.27 17.52
N TYR A 46 2.81 -2.20 18.42
CA TYR A 46 2.61 -1.08 19.34
C TYR A 46 2.02 -1.53 20.67
N SER A 47 2.41 -0.86 21.77
CA SER A 47 1.97 -1.19 23.13
C SER A 47 0.46 -1.04 23.33
N PRO A 48 -0.16 -1.77 24.30
CA PRO A 48 -1.59 -1.71 24.54
C PRO A 48 -2.10 -0.28 24.78
N ARG A 49 -3.14 0.12 24.05
CA ARG A 49 -3.84 1.41 24.21
C ARG A 49 -5.30 1.19 24.59
N ASP A 50 -5.83 2.01 25.48
CA ASP A 50 -7.24 1.98 25.83
C ASP A 50 -8.06 2.66 24.73
N VAL A 51 -8.97 1.89 24.13
CA VAL A 51 -9.89 2.39 23.10
C VAL A 51 -11.32 1.99 23.44
N ASP A 52 -12.26 2.75 22.89
CA ASP A 52 -13.66 2.37 22.89
C ASP A 52 -13.93 1.33 21.78
N LEU A 53 -14.59 0.24 22.14
CA LEU A 53 -14.96 -0.82 21.21
C LEU A 53 -15.96 -0.34 20.16
N ALA A 54 -16.74 0.70 20.45
CA ALA A 54 -17.72 1.27 19.53
C ALA A 54 -17.08 1.89 18.27
N ALA A 55 -15.79 2.25 18.32
CA ALA A 55 -15.06 2.78 17.17
C ALA A 55 -14.67 1.71 16.13
N TYR A 56 -14.83 0.41 16.46
CA TYR A 56 -14.40 -0.68 15.59
C TYR A 56 -15.60 -1.42 14.98
N PRO A 57 -15.79 -1.37 13.65
CA PRO A 57 -16.94 -1.98 12.97
C PRO A 57 -16.89 -3.51 12.89
N LYS A 58 -15.74 -4.14 13.23
CA LYS A 58 -15.55 -5.59 13.17
C LYS A 58 -15.21 -6.16 14.55
N PRO A 59 -15.69 -7.38 14.89
CA PRO A 59 -15.32 -8.04 16.13
C PRO A 59 -13.81 -8.28 16.15
N LEU A 60 -13.11 -7.59 17.06
CA LEU A 60 -11.68 -7.77 17.26
C LEU A 60 -11.41 -9.13 17.91
N LYS A 61 -10.48 -9.89 17.31
CA LYS A 61 -9.98 -11.15 17.87
C LYS A 61 -9.06 -10.89 19.06
N ARG A 62 -8.73 -11.92 19.82
CA ARG A 62 -8.03 -11.79 21.10
C ARG A 62 -6.60 -12.29 21.01
N VAL A 63 -5.71 -11.65 21.76
CA VAL A 63 -4.41 -12.23 22.11
C VAL A 63 -4.65 -13.26 23.21
N ILE A 64 -4.14 -14.48 22.99
CA ILE A 64 -4.34 -15.58 23.93
C ILE A 64 -3.29 -15.52 25.03
N ARG A 65 -2.02 -15.45 24.65
CA ARG A 65 -0.87 -15.44 25.57
C ARG A 65 0.40 -14.92 24.91
N LYS A 66 1.42 -14.64 25.73
CA LYS A 66 2.81 -14.47 25.25
C LYS A 66 3.31 -15.82 24.72
N ALA A 67 4.16 -15.78 23.70
CA ALA A 67 4.76 -16.99 23.14
C ALA A 67 5.71 -17.61 24.17
N ASP A 68 5.53 -18.90 24.42
CA ASP A 68 6.43 -19.68 25.26
C ASP A 68 7.62 -20.18 24.42
N PRO A 69 8.74 -20.62 25.04
CA PRO A 69 9.90 -21.13 24.29
C PRO A 69 9.53 -22.26 23.32
N VAL A 70 8.61 -23.14 23.71
CA VAL A 70 8.09 -24.22 22.86
C VAL A 70 7.39 -23.70 21.60
N ASP A 71 6.69 -22.56 21.69
CA ASP A 71 6.05 -21.96 20.53
C ASP A 71 7.08 -21.36 19.58
N LEU A 72 8.14 -20.77 20.13
CA LEU A 72 9.23 -20.18 19.33
C LEU A 72 10.00 -21.27 18.59
N GLU A 73 10.29 -22.40 19.25
CA GLU A 73 10.85 -23.61 18.64
C GLU A 73 9.92 -24.15 17.55
N ARG A 74 8.61 -24.22 17.80
CA ARG A 74 7.65 -24.64 16.77
C ARG A 74 7.64 -23.68 15.58
N HIS A 75 7.69 -22.38 15.81
CA HIS A 75 7.72 -21.38 14.75
C HIS A 75 9.00 -21.48 13.90
N THR A 76 10.15 -21.68 14.53
CA THR A 76 11.43 -21.87 13.82
C THR A 76 11.42 -23.17 13.02
N PHE A 77 10.99 -24.29 13.62
CA PHE A 77 10.80 -25.56 12.94
C PHE A 77 9.85 -25.47 11.74
N ASN A 78 8.70 -24.79 11.89
CA ASN A 78 7.77 -24.57 10.78
C ASN A 78 8.42 -23.75 9.65
N SER A 79 9.25 -22.77 9.99
CA SER A 79 9.95 -21.94 8.99
C SER A 79 10.98 -22.76 8.19
N GLU A 80 11.71 -23.66 8.85
CA GLU A 80 12.64 -24.57 8.18
C GLU A 80 11.91 -25.55 7.25
N ARG A 81 10.80 -26.13 7.71
CA ARG A 81 9.96 -27.01 6.90
C ARG A 81 9.35 -26.32 5.69
N GLU A 82 9.01 -25.04 5.80
CA GLU A 82 8.52 -24.25 4.66
C GLU A 82 9.59 -24.06 3.59
N GLU A 83 10.83 -23.80 3.98
CA GLU A 83 11.95 -23.68 3.03
C GLU A 83 12.24 -25.00 2.34
N GLU A 84 12.23 -26.11 3.09
CA GLU A 84 12.35 -27.45 2.53
C GLU A 84 11.20 -27.75 1.58
N ALA A 85 9.95 -27.53 2.00
CA ALA A 85 8.76 -27.75 1.18
C ALA A 85 8.76 -26.90 -0.09
N LEU A 86 9.25 -25.67 -0.03
CA LEU A 86 9.39 -24.81 -1.19
C LEU A 86 10.41 -25.38 -2.19
N ARG A 87 11.54 -25.92 -1.74
CA ARG A 87 12.56 -26.56 -2.60
C ARG A 87 12.02 -27.82 -3.25
N THR A 88 11.53 -28.78 -2.45
CA THR A 88 11.01 -30.06 -2.94
C THR A 88 9.85 -29.86 -3.91
N CYS A 89 8.95 -28.90 -3.64
CA CYS A 89 7.83 -28.62 -4.53
C CYS A 89 8.30 -28.03 -5.86
N ARG A 90 9.34 -27.18 -5.89
CA ARG A 90 9.91 -26.67 -7.15
C ARG A 90 10.51 -27.79 -7.99
N GLU A 91 11.22 -28.72 -7.37
CA GLU A 91 11.79 -29.89 -8.06
C GLU A 91 10.67 -30.76 -8.66
N LYS A 92 9.64 -31.07 -7.88
CA LYS A 92 8.48 -31.85 -8.35
C LYS A 92 7.70 -31.13 -9.45
N ILE A 93 7.52 -29.82 -9.38
CA ILE A 93 6.89 -29.04 -10.46
C ILE A 93 7.67 -29.18 -11.77
N ALA A 94 9.01 -29.17 -11.69
CA ALA A 94 9.87 -29.35 -12.85
C ALA A 94 9.80 -30.79 -13.40
N GLU A 95 9.81 -31.81 -12.53
CA GLU A 95 9.65 -33.22 -12.91
C GLU A 95 8.32 -33.47 -13.65
N HIS A 96 7.22 -32.95 -13.11
CA HIS A 96 5.87 -33.08 -13.68
C HIS A 96 5.60 -32.11 -14.84
N LYS A 97 6.53 -31.21 -15.16
CA LYS A 97 6.43 -30.19 -16.24
C LYS A 97 5.14 -29.37 -16.17
N LEU A 98 4.75 -28.98 -14.96
CA LEU A 98 3.50 -28.23 -14.75
C LEU A 98 3.71 -26.75 -15.09
N PRO A 99 2.81 -26.11 -15.88
CA PRO A 99 2.92 -24.69 -16.23
C PRO A 99 2.45 -23.78 -15.07
N MET A 100 3.14 -23.85 -13.93
CA MET A 100 2.90 -23.02 -12.76
C MET A 100 4.19 -22.52 -12.13
N LYS A 101 4.09 -21.39 -11.43
CA LYS A 101 5.16 -20.81 -10.64
C LYS A 101 4.80 -20.84 -9.17
N LEU A 102 5.59 -21.57 -8.38
CA LEU A 102 5.45 -21.57 -6.93
C LEU A 102 6.00 -20.27 -6.33
N VAL A 103 5.15 -19.55 -5.61
CA VAL A 103 5.47 -18.25 -5.01
C VAL A 103 5.92 -18.41 -3.56
N ARG A 104 5.15 -19.17 -2.75
CA ARG A 104 5.38 -19.30 -1.32
C ARG A 104 4.75 -20.58 -0.76
N VAL A 105 5.30 -21.08 0.34
CA VAL A 105 4.69 -22.12 1.19
C VAL A 105 4.50 -21.55 2.59
N GLU A 106 3.36 -21.82 3.20
CA GLU A 106 3.06 -21.46 4.59
C GLU A 106 2.50 -22.66 5.34
N TYR A 107 3.07 -22.98 6.49
CA TYR A 107 2.50 -23.94 7.42
C TYR A 107 1.61 -23.20 8.42
N LEU A 108 0.48 -23.82 8.77
CA LEU A 108 -0.28 -23.36 9.93
C LEU A 108 0.56 -23.52 11.19
N PHE A 109 0.26 -22.70 12.20
CA PHE A 109 0.97 -22.73 13.48
C PHE A 109 1.00 -24.14 14.09
N ASP A 110 -0.10 -24.88 13.99
CA ASP A 110 -0.22 -26.25 14.50
C ASP A 110 0.38 -27.33 13.57
N SER A 111 1.06 -26.95 12.49
CA SER A 111 1.59 -27.87 11.46
C SER A 111 0.55 -28.81 10.81
N SER A 112 -0.74 -28.61 11.06
CA SER A 112 -1.81 -29.49 10.58
C SER A 112 -2.07 -29.39 9.08
N LYS A 113 -1.68 -28.26 8.46
CA LYS A 113 -1.88 -27.98 7.05
C LYS A 113 -0.72 -27.13 6.50
N ALA A 114 -0.28 -27.47 5.30
CA ALA A 114 0.66 -26.70 4.50
C ALA A 114 -0.08 -26.09 3.29
N ILE A 115 0.06 -24.78 3.10
CA ILE A 115 -0.60 -24.01 2.05
C ILE A 115 0.47 -23.58 1.04
N PHE A 116 0.29 -23.97 -0.21
CA PHE A 116 1.20 -23.67 -1.32
C PHE A 116 0.57 -22.62 -2.21
N TYR A 117 1.16 -21.44 -2.26
CA TYR A 117 0.72 -20.33 -3.11
C TYR A 117 1.44 -20.40 -4.45
N PHE A 118 0.67 -20.43 -5.53
CA PHE A 118 1.21 -20.48 -6.89
C PHE A 118 0.48 -19.53 -7.83
N THR A 119 1.17 -19.11 -8.88
CA THR A 119 0.59 -18.40 -10.02
C THR A 119 0.61 -19.29 -11.26
N SER A 120 -0.45 -19.20 -12.07
CA SER A 120 -0.54 -19.84 -13.38
C SER A 120 -1.45 -19.03 -14.30
N GLU A 121 -1.15 -19.04 -15.60
CA GLU A 121 -1.98 -18.41 -16.63
C GLU A 121 -3.06 -19.36 -17.13
N THR A 122 -2.74 -20.66 -17.16
CA THR A 122 -3.64 -21.73 -17.59
C THR A 122 -4.10 -22.56 -16.40
N ARG A 123 -5.14 -23.37 -16.62
CA ARG A 123 -5.59 -24.35 -15.63
C ARG A 123 -4.54 -25.46 -15.52
N VAL A 124 -4.06 -25.69 -14.30
CA VAL A 124 -3.05 -26.71 -14.01
C VAL A 124 -3.68 -27.88 -13.28
N ASP A 125 -3.44 -29.11 -13.76
CA ASP A 125 -3.79 -30.32 -13.01
C ASP A 125 -2.61 -30.70 -12.11
N PHE A 126 -2.78 -30.50 -10.80
CA PHE A 126 -1.77 -30.75 -9.78
C PHE A 126 -2.08 -31.99 -8.93
N ARG A 127 -2.97 -32.89 -9.38
CA ARG A 127 -3.36 -34.08 -8.60
C ARG A 127 -2.18 -34.98 -8.25
N GLU A 128 -1.32 -35.27 -9.22
CA GLU A 128 -0.13 -36.10 -8.99
C GLU A 128 0.89 -35.39 -8.09
N LEU A 129 1.13 -34.09 -8.33
CA LEU A 129 1.98 -33.27 -7.45
C LEU A 129 1.49 -33.29 -5.99
N VAL A 130 0.18 -33.18 -5.75
CA VAL A 130 -0.37 -33.22 -4.39
C VAL A 130 -0.15 -34.57 -3.73
N LYS A 131 -0.21 -35.68 -4.47
CA LYS A 131 0.09 -37.02 -3.92
C LYS A 131 1.55 -37.12 -3.50
N ASP A 132 2.47 -36.65 -4.34
CA ASP A 132 3.90 -36.66 -4.04
C ASP A 132 4.23 -35.80 -2.82
N LEU A 133 3.67 -34.59 -2.75
CA LEU A 133 3.87 -33.69 -1.60
C LEU A 133 3.23 -34.24 -0.32
N ALA A 134 2.04 -34.84 -0.41
CA ALA A 134 1.39 -35.47 0.74
C ALA A 134 2.21 -36.67 1.27
N SER A 135 2.82 -37.43 0.36
CA SER A 135 3.73 -38.54 0.69
C SER A 135 5.02 -38.03 1.36
N ALA A 136 5.61 -36.94 0.86
CA ALA A 136 6.85 -36.39 1.39
C ALA A 136 6.70 -35.70 2.76
N PHE A 137 5.63 -34.94 2.97
CA PHE A 137 5.49 -34.08 4.16
C PHE A 137 4.52 -34.63 5.22
N HIS A 138 3.79 -35.71 4.92
CA HIS A 138 2.79 -36.34 5.79
C HIS A 138 1.81 -35.33 6.42
N THR A 139 1.48 -34.27 5.68
CA THR A 139 0.66 -33.15 6.14
C THR A 139 -0.43 -32.88 5.11
N ARG A 140 -1.57 -32.34 5.54
CA ARG A 140 -2.63 -31.94 4.61
C ARG A 140 -2.14 -30.79 3.71
N ILE A 141 -2.10 -31.02 2.41
CA ILE A 141 -1.66 -30.04 1.42
C ILE A 141 -2.86 -29.26 0.88
N GLU A 142 -2.78 -27.94 0.87
CA GLU A 142 -3.73 -27.03 0.24
C GLU A 142 -3.02 -26.20 -0.84
N MET A 143 -3.42 -26.38 -2.10
CA MET A 143 -2.89 -25.59 -3.21
C MET A 143 -3.79 -24.35 -3.40
N ARG A 144 -3.19 -23.16 -3.41
CA ARG A 144 -3.91 -21.89 -3.58
C ARG A 144 -3.35 -21.09 -4.74
N GLN A 145 -4.16 -20.90 -5.77
CA GLN A 145 -3.84 -20.00 -6.87
C GLN A 145 -4.00 -18.55 -6.41
N ILE A 146 -3.00 -17.72 -6.70
CA ILE A 146 -3.04 -16.27 -6.45
C ILE A 146 -2.88 -15.49 -7.76
N GLY A 147 -3.29 -14.22 -7.76
CA GLY A 147 -3.08 -13.34 -8.90
C GLY A 147 -1.69 -12.71 -8.91
N VAL A 148 -1.28 -12.17 -10.07
CA VAL A 148 0.00 -11.44 -10.24
C VAL A 148 0.21 -10.28 -9.26
N ARG A 149 -0.88 -9.63 -8.83
CA ARG A 149 -0.81 -8.54 -7.85
C ARG A 149 -0.55 -9.07 -6.44
N ASP A 150 -1.18 -10.19 -6.07
CA ASP A 150 -0.96 -10.82 -4.78
C ASP A 150 0.43 -11.44 -4.69
N GLU A 151 0.95 -11.97 -5.81
CA GLU A 151 2.36 -12.37 -5.92
C GLU A 151 3.28 -11.19 -5.60
N ALA A 152 3.08 -10.03 -6.24
CA ALA A 152 3.86 -8.83 -5.94
C ALA A 152 3.70 -8.35 -4.49
N LYS A 153 2.51 -8.52 -3.90
CA LYS A 153 2.25 -8.19 -2.49
C LYS A 153 2.99 -9.12 -1.53
N MET A 154 3.09 -10.41 -1.85
CA MET A 154 3.78 -11.40 -1.02
C MET A 154 5.30 -11.25 -1.12
N LEU A 155 5.83 -11.04 -2.33
CA LEU A 155 7.25 -10.82 -2.56
C LEU A 155 7.70 -9.45 -2.06
N GLY A 156 6.82 -8.46 -2.10
CA GLY A 156 7.16 -7.07 -1.84
C GLY A 156 7.99 -6.47 -2.98
N GLY A 157 8.55 -5.28 -2.74
CA GLY A 157 9.43 -4.60 -3.69
C GLY A 157 9.30 -3.09 -3.66
N ILE A 158 9.95 -2.46 -4.63
CA ILE A 158 9.95 -1.00 -4.83
C ILE A 158 9.22 -0.70 -6.13
N GLY A 159 8.26 0.22 -6.07
CA GLY A 159 7.52 0.69 -7.23
C GLY A 159 8.35 1.65 -8.10
N PRO A 160 7.86 1.98 -9.31
CA PRO A 160 8.54 2.94 -10.18
C PRO A 160 8.67 4.34 -9.56
N CYS A 161 7.90 4.65 -8.53
CA CYS A 161 7.99 5.89 -7.74
C CYS A 161 9.10 5.89 -6.69
N GLY A 162 9.92 4.83 -6.58
CA GLY A 162 10.99 4.71 -5.60
C GLY A 162 10.53 4.39 -4.17
N ARG A 163 9.23 4.13 -3.96
CA ARG A 163 8.65 3.75 -2.66
C ARG A 163 8.31 2.26 -2.62
N VAL A 164 8.16 1.70 -1.42
CA VAL A 164 7.63 0.34 -1.24
C VAL A 164 6.26 0.22 -1.90
N LEU A 165 5.95 -0.95 -2.47
CA LEU A 165 4.68 -1.18 -3.16
C LEU A 165 3.47 -0.81 -2.28
N CYS A 166 2.56 0.01 -2.82
CA CYS A 166 1.35 0.44 -2.13
C CYS A 166 0.49 -0.74 -1.67
N CYS A 167 0.44 -1.83 -2.45
CA CYS A 167 -0.29 -3.07 -2.12
C CYS A 167 0.28 -3.84 -0.91
N THR A 168 1.55 -3.60 -0.59
CA THR A 168 2.24 -4.19 0.57
C THR A 168 2.14 -3.27 1.77
N SER A 169 2.21 -1.95 1.55
CA SER A 169 2.27 -0.94 2.60
C SER A 169 0.91 -0.64 3.23
N TYR A 170 -0.03 -0.03 2.51
CA TYR A 170 -1.26 0.51 3.09
C TYR A 170 -2.53 0.14 2.31
N LEU A 171 -2.43 -0.07 0.99
CA LEU A 171 -3.59 -0.32 0.14
C LEU A 171 -3.91 -1.82 0.14
N SER A 172 -4.98 -2.21 0.84
CA SER A 172 -5.39 -3.61 0.96
C SER A 172 -6.53 -3.99 0.02
N ASP A 173 -7.45 -3.06 -0.18
CA ASP A 173 -8.64 -3.23 -1.00
C ASP A 173 -8.47 -2.42 -2.27
N PHE A 174 -8.77 -3.03 -3.41
CA PHE A 174 -8.51 -2.44 -4.71
C PHE A 174 -9.80 -2.31 -5.51
N GLU A 175 -10.13 -1.08 -5.85
CA GLU A 175 -11.15 -0.82 -6.85
C GLU A 175 -10.59 -1.09 -8.26
N PRO A 176 -11.42 -1.55 -9.21
CA PRO A 176 -11.00 -1.73 -10.59
C PRO A 176 -10.45 -0.43 -11.19
N VAL A 177 -9.21 -0.49 -11.69
CA VAL A 177 -8.55 0.65 -12.33
C VAL A 177 -8.89 0.66 -13.81
N THR A 178 -9.27 1.83 -14.33
CA THR A 178 -9.58 2.01 -15.77
C THR A 178 -8.59 2.95 -16.44
N ILE A 179 -8.43 2.82 -17.76
CA ILE A 179 -7.57 3.70 -18.58
C ILE A 179 -8.05 5.16 -18.54
N LYS A 180 -9.35 5.39 -18.34
CA LYS A 180 -9.93 6.73 -18.19
C LYS A 180 -9.31 7.49 -17.01
N MET A 181 -9.07 6.80 -15.89
CA MET A 181 -8.43 7.40 -14.71
C MET A 181 -7.03 7.91 -15.01
N ALA A 182 -6.24 7.16 -15.80
CA ALA A 182 -4.92 7.61 -16.24
C ALA A 182 -4.99 8.86 -17.14
N LYS A 183 -5.99 8.91 -18.03
CA LYS A 183 -6.23 10.10 -18.88
C LYS A 183 -6.62 11.32 -18.06
N ASP A 184 -7.50 11.16 -17.07
CA ASP A 184 -7.93 12.24 -16.20
C ASP A 184 -6.79 12.83 -15.36
N GLN A 185 -5.75 12.03 -15.09
CA GLN A 185 -4.53 12.42 -14.39
C GLN A 185 -3.42 12.92 -15.34
N ASN A 186 -3.73 13.12 -16.63
CA ASN A 186 -2.79 13.56 -17.66
C ASN A 186 -1.53 12.68 -17.80
N LEU A 187 -1.65 11.38 -17.52
CA LEU A 187 -0.56 10.43 -17.72
C LEU A 187 -0.50 9.96 -19.17
N ALA A 188 0.72 9.82 -19.68
CA ALA A 188 0.95 9.24 -21.01
C ALA A 188 0.48 7.78 -21.05
N LEU A 189 -0.26 7.41 -22.10
CA LEU A 189 -0.88 6.09 -22.28
C LEU A 189 0.12 4.97 -22.64
N ASN A 190 1.40 5.14 -22.32
CA ASN A 190 2.40 4.10 -22.50
C ASN A 190 2.24 3.05 -21.39
N PRO A 191 2.06 1.74 -21.73
CA PRO A 191 1.94 0.67 -20.75
C PRO A 191 3.02 0.68 -19.67
N VAL A 192 4.27 1.04 -20.00
CA VAL A 192 5.38 1.10 -19.04
C VAL A 192 5.16 2.16 -17.96
N LYS A 193 4.48 3.26 -18.29
CA LYS A 193 4.24 4.37 -17.36
C LYS A 193 2.97 4.20 -16.51
N ILE A 194 2.01 3.40 -16.98
CA ILE A 194 0.70 3.22 -16.31
C ILE A 194 0.54 1.87 -15.61
N SER A 195 1.43 0.91 -15.89
CA SER A 195 1.45 -0.40 -15.26
C SER A 195 2.39 -0.44 -14.07
N GLY A 196 1.95 -1.08 -12.99
CA GLY A 196 2.81 -1.39 -11.86
C GLY A 196 3.71 -2.59 -12.13
N ILE A 197 4.60 -2.90 -11.18
CA ILE A 197 5.51 -4.06 -11.25
C ILE A 197 4.79 -5.40 -11.43
N CYS A 198 3.53 -5.49 -11.00
CA CYS A 198 2.69 -6.68 -11.19
C CYS A 198 2.11 -6.83 -12.61
N GLY A 199 2.47 -5.96 -13.56
CA GLY A 199 2.01 -6.01 -14.95
C GLY A 199 0.57 -5.55 -15.18
N ARG A 200 -0.15 -5.13 -14.11
CA ARG A 200 -1.49 -4.51 -14.19
C ARG A 200 -1.40 -3.01 -14.00
N LEU A 201 -2.47 -2.29 -14.36
CA LEU A 201 -2.59 -0.86 -14.09
C LEU A 201 -2.32 -0.52 -12.61
N MET A 202 -1.61 0.59 -12.38
CA MET A 202 -1.23 1.05 -11.06
C MET A 202 -2.46 1.33 -10.19
N CYS A 203 -2.47 0.76 -8.98
CA CYS A 203 -3.55 0.99 -8.02
C CYS A 203 -3.58 2.44 -7.48
N CYS A 204 -2.45 3.16 -7.53
CA CYS A 204 -2.37 4.58 -7.20
C CYS A 204 -3.32 5.43 -8.04
N LEU A 205 -3.56 5.04 -9.31
CA LEU A 205 -4.46 5.77 -10.20
C LEU A 205 -5.87 5.83 -9.63
N SER A 206 -6.37 4.72 -9.09
CA SER A 206 -7.69 4.70 -8.43
C SER A 206 -7.65 5.43 -7.09
N TYR A 207 -6.61 5.19 -6.28
CA TYR A 207 -6.45 5.83 -4.97
C TYR A 207 -6.47 7.35 -5.03
N GLU A 208 -5.78 7.95 -6.00
CA GLU A 208 -5.69 9.41 -6.16
C GLU A 208 -6.85 9.99 -6.97
N HIS A 209 -7.66 9.15 -7.64
CA HIS A 209 -8.65 9.62 -8.62
C HIS A 209 -9.67 10.60 -8.02
N GLY A 210 -10.13 10.37 -6.79
CA GLY A 210 -11.08 11.27 -6.11
C GLY A 210 -10.53 12.69 -5.99
N MET A 211 -9.27 12.82 -5.54
CA MET A 211 -8.60 14.10 -5.41
C MET A 211 -8.41 14.80 -6.76
N TYR A 212 -8.07 14.05 -7.81
CA TYR A 212 -7.98 14.63 -9.17
C TYR A 212 -9.33 15.10 -9.72
N GLN A 213 -10.43 14.41 -9.40
CA GLN A 213 -11.76 14.87 -9.81
C GLN A 213 -12.15 16.18 -9.12
N GLU A 214 -11.84 16.32 -7.83
CA GLU A 214 -12.10 17.53 -7.05
C GLU A 214 -11.31 18.72 -7.60
N MET A 215 -9.99 18.55 -7.79
CA MET A 215 -9.14 19.59 -8.38
C MET A 215 -9.65 20.04 -9.76
N LYS A 216 -10.15 19.11 -10.59
CA LYS A 216 -10.73 19.42 -11.90
C LYS A 216 -12.06 20.17 -11.82
N ARG A 217 -12.84 19.95 -10.76
CA ARG A 217 -14.09 20.70 -10.51
C ARG A 217 -13.77 22.11 -10.01
N GLU A 218 -12.84 22.23 -9.07
CA GLU A 218 -12.36 23.51 -8.55
C GLU A 218 -11.73 24.37 -9.63
N SER A 219 -10.87 23.79 -10.49
CA SER A 219 -10.25 24.52 -11.60
C SER A 219 -11.28 25.04 -12.60
N LYS A 220 -12.36 24.27 -12.85
CA LYS A 220 -13.46 24.70 -13.71
C LYS A 220 -14.29 25.80 -13.08
N ALA A 221 -14.60 25.69 -11.78
CA ALA A 221 -15.32 26.72 -11.04
C ALA A 221 -14.53 28.03 -10.99
N ALA A 222 -13.21 27.96 -10.74
CA ALA A 222 -12.31 29.11 -10.76
C ALA A 222 -12.22 29.75 -12.16
N ALA A 223 -12.12 28.94 -13.23
CA ALA A 223 -12.12 29.45 -14.61
C ALA A 223 -13.45 30.14 -14.97
N GLN A 224 -14.58 29.62 -14.50
CA GLN A 224 -15.91 30.21 -14.70
C GLN A 224 -16.06 31.54 -13.95
N ALA A 225 -15.57 31.63 -12.71
CA ALA A 225 -15.57 32.86 -11.93
C ALA A 225 -14.67 33.94 -12.55
N ALA A 226 -13.49 33.56 -13.07
CA ALA A 226 -12.60 34.48 -13.79
C ALA A 226 -13.22 35.01 -15.09
N ALA A 227 -13.94 34.17 -15.84
CA ALA A 227 -14.65 34.59 -17.05
C ALA A 227 -15.81 35.57 -16.75
N GLN A 228 -16.46 35.45 -15.60
CA GLN A 228 -17.53 36.35 -15.17
C GLN A 228 -16.99 37.71 -14.66
N GLY A 229 -15.82 37.74 -14.03
CA GLY A 229 -15.16 38.99 -13.59
C GLY A 229 -14.63 39.85 -14.75
N ALA A 230 -14.25 39.23 -15.87
CA ALA A 230 -13.78 39.95 -17.06
C ALA A 230 -14.90 40.70 -17.80
N GLN A 231 -16.16 40.27 -17.68
CA GLN A 231 -17.30 40.92 -18.34
C GLN A 231 -17.78 42.21 -17.65
N GLN A 232 -17.26 42.57 -16.47
CA GLN A 232 -17.64 43.79 -15.75
C GLN A 232 -16.67 44.97 -15.94
N THR A 233 -15.58 44.82 -16.69
CA THR A 233 -14.56 45.88 -16.87
C THR A 233 -14.60 46.60 -18.24
N GLU A 234 -15.50 46.24 -19.15
CA GLU A 234 -15.59 46.85 -20.50
C GLU A 234 -16.65 47.96 -20.67
N GLN A 235 -17.21 48.51 -19.59
CA GLN A 235 -18.13 49.65 -19.67
C GLN A 235 -17.65 50.86 -18.86
N THR A 236 -16.62 51.54 -19.36
CA THR A 236 -16.44 52.97 -19.10
C THR A 236 -16.60 53.73 -20.42
N PRO A 237 -17.59 54.63 -20.56
CA PRO A 237 -17.78 55.39 -21.79
C PRO A 237 -16.73 56.50 -21.91
N HIS A 238 -16.06 56.56 -23.07
CA HIS A 238 -15.32 57.73 -23.50
C HIS A 238 -16.27 58.92 -23.71
N HIS A 239 -16.07 59.99 -22.94
CA HIS A 239 -16.50 61.34 -23.32
C HIS A 239 -15.26 62.22 -23.40
N GLY A 240 -15.02 62.75 -24.60
CA GLY A 240 -13.83 63.52 -24.94
C GLY A 240 -13.92 64.99 -24.51
N ALA A 241 -12.75 65.62 -24.42
CA ALA A 241 -12.58 67.05 -24.65
C ALA A 241 -11.14 67.30 -25.14
N ALA A 242 -11.03 68.16 -26.13
CA ALA A 242 -9.84 68.51 -26.88
C ALA A 242 -9.01 69.63 -26.23
N GLY A 243 -7.73 69.72 -26.63
CA GLY A 243 -7.01 70.99 -26.75
C GLY A 243 -5.83 71.21 -25.79
N ALA A 244 -4.60 71.14 -26.32
CA ALA A 244 -3.59 72.20 -26.27
C ALA A 244 -2.21 71.68 -26.74
N GLU A 245 -1.63 72.39 -27.70
CA GLU A 245 -0.29 72.20 -28.27
C GLU A 245 0.80 72.73 -27.32
N HIS A 246 1.94 72.04 -27.17
CA HIS A 246 3.29 72.62 -27.33
C HIS A 246 4.46 71.64 -27.05
N ALA A 247 5.30 71.51 -28.08
CA ALA A 247 6.77 71.52 -28.12
C ALA A 247 7.66 70.83 -27.05
N CYS A 248 8.49 69.93 -27.57
CA CYS A 248 9.96 69.83 -27.45
C CYS A 248 10.61 69.33 -26.14
N GLY A 249 11.41 68.26 -26.28
CA GLY A 249 12.82 68.34 -25.87
C GLY A 249 13.34 67.27 -24.91
N GLY A 250 13.97 66.23 -25.48
CA GLY A 250 15.24 65.69 -24.98
C GLY A 250 15.23 64.51 -24.01
N GLY A 251 15.89 63.41 -24.44
CA GLY A 251 16.65 62.40 -23.65
C GLY A 251 15.95 61.70 -22.49
N CYS A 252 16.14 60.42 -22.18
CA CYS A 252 17.23 59.50 -22.42
C CYS A 252 16.82 58.12 -21.84
N HIS A 253 17.22 57.05 -22.55
CA HIS A 253 17.63 55.73 -22.06
C HIS A 253 16.86 55.00 -20.93
N GLY A 254 16.43 53.78 -21.25
CA GLY A 254 17.00 52.62 -20.54
C GLY A 254 16.12 51.92 -19.50
N ALA A 255 15.14 51.18 -19.98
CA ALA A 255 14.73 49.82 -19.58
C ALA A 255 14.80 49.36 -18.09
N ASN A 256 13.59 49.00 -17.64
CA ASN A 256 13.22 47.87 -16.77
C ASN A 256 13.39 48.00 -15.25
N GLY A 257 12.24 48.20 -14.61
CA GLY A 257 12.02 47.88 -13.20
C GLY A 257 11.20 46.61 -12.99
N SER A 258 11.23 46.16 -11.74
CA SER A 258 10.21 45.41 -10.96
C SER A 258 10.99 44.83 -9.75
N HIS A 259 10.83 45.28 -8.49
CA HIS A 259 9.68 45.11 -7.59
C HIS A 259 8.99 43.74 -7.79
N ASN A 260 8.81 42.86 -6.83
CA ASN A 260 8.95 42.92 -5.38
C ASN A 260 8.75 41.49 -4.84
N ALA A 261 9.22 41.28 -3.61
CA ALA A 261 8.56 40.48 -2.58
C ALA A 261 8.32 38.97 -2.82
N ALA A 262 9.15 38.15 -2.16
CA ALA A 262 8.81 36.80 -1.76
C ALA A 262 9.38 36.51 -0.36
N GLU A 263 8.63 36.85 0.69
CA GLU A 263 8.74 36.23 2.01
C GLU A 263 7.35 36.20 2.66
N ALA A 264 6.83 35.00 2.90
CA ALA A 264 6.06 34.65 4.08
C ALA A 264 5.78 33.14 4.08
N VAL A 265 6.57 32.44 4.89
CA VAL A 265 6.50 31.02 5.19
C VAL A 265 5.28 30.73 6.07
N GLY A 266 4.49 29.73 5.71
CA GLY A 266 3.42 29.15 6.54
C GLY A 266 3.65 27.65 6.71
N THR A 267 4.11 27.27 7.90
CA THR A 267 4.44 25.93 8.38
C THR A 267 3.24 24.98 8.43
N ALA A 268 3.39 23.76 7.90
CA ALA A 268 2.46 22.63 8.04
C ALA A 268 2.87 21.72 9.22
N PRO A 269 1.92 21.09 9.94
CA PRO A 269 2.21 20.40 11.20
C PRO A 269 2.83 18.99 11.03
N ASP A 270 3.89 18.78 11.79
CA ASP A 270 4.56 17.51 12.08
C ASP A 270 3.62 16.45 12.68
N LYS A 271 3.38 15.36 11.95
CA LYS A 271 2.82 14.12 12.53
C LYS A 271 3.19 12.81 11.80
N ILE A 272 4.06 12.86 10.79
CA ILE A 272 4.38 11.70 9.93
C ILE A 272 5.81 11.16 10.19
N GLU A 273 6.62 11.85 10.99
CA GLU A 273 8.05 11.53 11.11
C GLU A 273 8.39 10.35 12.02
N SER A 274 7.48 9.91 12.90
CA SER A 274 7.75 8.80 13.82
C SER A 274 7.55 7.40 13.20
N GLU A 275 6.92 7.27 12.03
CA GLU A 275 6.68 5.96 11.38
C GLU A 275 7.75 5.59 10.35
N LYS A 276 8.54 6.57 9.87
CA LYS A 276 9.57 6.34 8.83
C LYS A 276 10.88 5.76 9.37
N LYS A 277 11.18 5.95 10.66
CA LYS A 277 12.50 5.64 11.21
C LYS A 277 12.74 4.14 11.49
N VAL A 278 11.69 3.32 11.58
CA VAL A 278 11.83 1.90 11.98
C VAL A 278 11.97 0.94 10.80
N CYS A 279 11.71 1.39 9.56
CA CYS A 279 11.83 0.52 8.38
C CYS A 279 13.28 0.30 7.89
N ASN A 280 14.24 1.12 8.33
CA ASN A 280 15.59 1.11 7.75
C ASN A 280 16.62 0.24 8.48
N GLU A 281 16.30 -0.35 9.63
CA GLU A 281 17.28 -1.06 10.48
C GLU A 281 17.20 -2.59 10.45
N ASN A 282 16.31 -3.20 9.68
CA ASN A 282 16.16 -4.67 9.63
C ASN A 282 16.35 -5.27 8.22
N ILE A 283 17.15 -4.63 7.38
CA ILE A 283 17.67 -5.21 6.13
C ILE A 283 19.18 -5.31 6.27
N ALA A 284 19.63 -6.25 7.10
CA ALA A 284 20.97 -6.80 7.12
C ALA A 284 20.88 -8.24 7.67
#